data_AF-A0A9E3EJS0-F1
#
_entry.id   AF-A0A9E3EJS0-F1
#
_cell.length_a   1.000
_cell.length_b   1.000
_cell.length_c   1.000
_cell.angle_alpha   90.00
_cell.angle_beta   90.00
_cell.angle_gamma   90.00
#
_symmetry.space_group_name_H-M   'P 1'
#
loop_
_entity.id
_entity.type
_entity.pdbx_description
1 polymer ?
#
loop_
_entity_poly.entity_id
_entity_poly.type
_entity_poly.pdbx_seq_one_letter_code
_entity_poly.pdbx_strand_id
1 'polypeptide(L)'
;NFNLLGGCANEQAYYSIQNHLPTNNHFDSAGEVSPVQAFHIGNTWLQQDMKFELSIEATLWRFSIDTVTGSEAGFERTHQGSCATLIWPLVLEAAQTWNVEIVCTGSNPARRE
;
A
#
# COMPACT_ATOMS: atom_id res chain seq x y z
N ASN A 1 -7.18 -3.30 -3.53
CA ASN A 1 -6.15 -4.34 -3.30
C ASN A 1 -5.25 -4.38 -4.50
N PHE A 2 -3.96 -4.54 -4.27
CA PHE A 2 -2.92 -4.47 -5.29
C PHE A 2 -2.12 -5.77 -5.28
N ASN A 3 -1.79 -6.28 -6.47
CA ASN A 3 -0.91 -7.42 -6.62
C ASN A 3 0.32 -6.98 -7.40
N LEU A 4 1.48 -7.06 -6.75
CA LEU A 4 2.78 -6.64 -7.26
C LEU A 4 3.81 -7.72 -6.97
N LEU A 5 3.42 -9.00 -7.03
CA LEU A 5 4.30 -10.15 -6.75
C LEU A 5 5.06 -10.01 -5.42
N GLY A 6 4.36 -9.51 -4.41
CA GLY A 6 4.87 -9.44 -3.04
C GLY A 6 4.75 -10.76 -2.30
N GLY A 7 4.98 -10.72 -0.99
CA GLY A 7 4.96 -11.89 -0.11
C GLY A 7 6.35 -12.37 0.27
N CYS A 8 6.43 -13.10 1.37
CA CYS A 8 7.67 -13.65 1.92
C CYS A 8 8.79 -12.61 2.07
N ALA A 9 8.45 -11.37 2.47
CA ALA A 9 9.42 -10.29 2.62
C ALA A 9 10.21 -9.97 1.34
N ASN A 10 9.58 -10.11 0.16
CA ASN A 10 10.21 -9.79 -1.11
C ASN A 10 10.67 -8.32 -1.17
N GLU A 11 11.99 -8.10 -1.12
CA GLU A 11 12.62 -6.78 -1.13
C GLU A 11 12.33 -5.97 -2.41
N GLN A 12 11.94 -6.63 -3.49
CA GLN A 12 11.61 -5.98 -4.75
C GLN A 12 10.22 -5.34 -4.74
N ALA A 13 9.29 -5.83 -3.92
CA ALA A 13 7.93 -5.32 -3.81
C ALA A 13 7.80 -4.45 -2.54
N TYR A 14 7.38 -3.19 -2.70
CA TYR A 14 7.50 -2.21 -1.63
C TYR A 14 6.31 -1.26 -1.49
N TYR A 15 6.20 -0.69 -0.29
CA TYR A 15 5.60 0.62 -0.03
C TYR A 15 6.72 1.65 0.18
N SER A 16 6.55 2.86 -0.33
CA SER A 16 7.39 4.01 0.02
C SER A 16 6.49 5.18 0.37
N ILE A 17 6.67 5.79 1.53
CA ILE A 17 5.76 6.82 2.03
C ILE A 17 6.57 8.10 2.18
N GLN A 18 6.08 9.19 1.60
CA GLN A 18 6.82 10.44 1.64
C GLN A 18 7.04 10.88 3.09
N ASN A 19 8.26 11.32 3.39
CA ASN A 19 8.69 11.79 4.72
C ASN A 19 8.59 10.75 5.85
N HIS A 20 8.37 9.47 5.53
CA HIS A 20 8.34 8.40 6.51
C HIS A 20 9.30 7.29 6.10
N LEU A 21 10.14 6.85 7.04
CA LEU A 21 10.90 5.61 6.95
C LEU A 21 10.12 4.56 7.76
N PRO A 22 9.18 3.81 7.14
CA PRO A 22 8.45 2.80 7.87
C PRO A 22 9.42 1.72 8.38
N THR A 23 9.17 1.21 9.58
CA THR A 23 9.97 0.14 10.20
C THR A 23 10.06 -1.11 9.31
N ASN A 24 9.05 -1.33 8.48
CA ASN A 24 9.01 -2.36 7.46
C ASN A 24 8.29 -1.80 6.23
N ASN A 25 8.96 -1.77 5.09
CA ASN A 25 8.45 -1.25 3.83
C ASN A 25 8.05 -2.34 2.83
N HIS A 26 8.13 -3.62 3.21
CA HIS A 26 7.76 -4.72 2.32
C HIS A 26 6.27 -4.68 1.97
N PHE A 27 5.94 -5.12 0.76
CA PHE A 27 4.57 -5.08 0.26
C PHE A 27 3.58 -5.94 1.06
N ASP A 28 4.05 -6.98 1.73
CA ASP A 28 3.28 -7.88 2.60
C ASP A 28 3.27 -7.46 4.07
N SER A 29 3.85 -6.30 4.42
CA SER A 29 3.89 -5.85 5.80
C SER A 29 2.61 -5.11 6.20
N ALA A 30 2.28 -5.19 7.49
CA ALA A 30 1.15 -4.48 8.08
C ALA A 30 1.60 -3.21 8.81
N GLY A 31 0.76 -2.18 8.81
CA GLY A 31 1.04 -0.96 9.56
C GLY A 31 0.03 0.15 9.33
N GLU A 32 0.15 1.17 10.17
CA GLU A 32 -0.54 2.44 10.07
C GLU A 32 0.51 3.55 9.92
N VAL A 33 0.25 4.51 9.03
CA VAL A 33 1.06 5.72 8.91
C VAL A 33 0.13 6.93 8.83
N SER A 34 0.40 7.95 9.64
CA SER A 34 -0.39 9.17 9.69
C SER A 34 0.49 10.36 10.04
N PRO A 35 0.36 11.51 9.34
CA PRO A 35 -0.44 11.72 8.13
C PRO A 35 0.31 11.28 6.85
N VAL A 36 -0.44 11.01 5.77
CA VAL A 36 0.10 10.69 4.44
C VAL A 36 -0.58 11.55 3.37
N GLN A 37 0.21 12.39 2.69
CA GLN A 37 -0.22 13.12 1.48
C GLN A 37 0.04 12.31 0.21
N ALA A 38 1.15 11.56 0.17
CA ALA A 38 1.54 10.76 -0.97
C ALA A 38 2.31 9.50 -0.55
N PHE A 39 2.09 8.42 -1.29
CA PHE A 39 2.81 7.16 -1.13
C PHE A 39 2.97 6.47 -2.48
N HIS A 40 3.95 5.58 -2.55
CA HIS A 40 4.22 4.73 -3.68
C HIS A 40 4.05 3.27 -3.29
N ILE A 41 3.57 2.47 -4.23
CA ILE A 41 3.70 1.02 -4.21
C ILE A 41 4.32 0.57 -5.52
N GLY A 42 5.18 -0.43 -5.48
CA GLY A 42 5.85 -0.86 -6.70
C GLY A 42 6.49 -2.23 -6.57
N ASN A 43 6.97 -2.71 -7.71
CA ASN A 43 7.86 -3.85 -7.78
C ASN A 43 8.97 -3.57 -8.80
N THR A 44 10.23 -3.61 -8.34
CA THR A 44 11.39 -3.34 -9.18
C THR A 44 11.59 -4.36 -10.30
N TRP A 45 11.25 -5.63 -10.08
CA TRP A 45 11.31 -6.67 -11.12
C TRP A 45 10.32 -6.40 -12.25
N LEU A 46 9.09 -6.00 -11.89
CA LEU A 46 8.05 -5.63 -12.85
C LEU A 46 8.32 -4.29 -13.54
N GLN A 47 9.35 -3.54 -13.12
CA GLN A 47 9.61 -2.18 -13.57
C GLN A 47 8.38 -1.29 -13.41
N GLN A 48 7.61 -1.49 -12.33
CA GLN A 48 6.41 -0.71 -12.05
C GLN A 48 6.52 -0.02 -10.70
N ASP A 49 6.34 1.29 -10.71
CA ASP A 49 6.09 2.13 -9.55
C ASP A 49 4.76 2.85 -9.76
N MET A 50 3.91 2.87 -8.74
CA MET A 50 2.63 3.57 -8.74
C MET A 50 2.62 4.57 -7.60
N LYS A 51 2.52 5.85 -7.93
CA LYS A 51 2.40 6.95 -6.99
C LYS A 51 0.94 7.29 -6.79
N PHE A 52 0.52 7.38 -5.53
CA PHE A 52 -0.77 7.88 -5.09
C PHE A 52 -0.57 9.23 -4.42
N GLU A 53 -1.26 10.25 -4.92
CA GLU A 53 -1.29 11.59 -4.34
C GLU A 53 -2.71 11.92 -3.94
N LEU A 54 -2.89 12.32 -2.69
CA LEU A 54 -4.18 12.71 -2.15
C LEU A 54 -4.30 14.23 -2.29
N SER A 55 -5.50 14.79 -2.38
CA SER A 55 -5.69 16.24 -2.22
C SER A 55 -5.81 16.67 -0.75
N ILE A 56 -6.10 15.71 0.14
CA ILE A 56 -6.21 15.89 1.59
C ILE A 56 -5.48 14.72 2.27
N GLU A 57 -4.55 15.02 3.18
CA GLU A 57 -3.81 14.00 3.93
C GLU A 57 -4.74 13.01 4.64
N ALA A 58 -4.33 11.74 4.66
CA ALA A 58 -5.08 10.65 5.28
C ALA A 58 -4.21 9.87 6.26
N THR A 59 -4.84 9.07 7.11
CA THR A 59 -4.17 7.92 7.72
C THR A 59 -4.17 6.77 6.71
N LEU A 60 -3.00 6.19 6.44
CA LEU A 60 -2.82 5.04 5.57
C LEU A 60 -2.68 3.77 6.41
N TRP A 61 -3.65 2.86 6.29
CA TRP A 61 -3.51 1.48 6.74
C TRP A 61 -3.05 0.59 5.60
N ARG A 62 -2.19 -0.36 5.92
CA ARG A 62 -1.68 -1.35 4.98
C ARG A 62 -1.59 -2.71 5.64
N PHE A 63 -1.93 -3.76 4.92
CA PHE A 63 -1.86 -5.14 5.41
C PHE A 63 -1.87 -6.15 4.27
N SER A 64 -1.23 -7.29 4.52
CA SER A 64 -1.24 -8.45 3.62
C SER A 64 -2.64 -9.06 3.53
N ILE A 65 -3.04 -9.43 2.32
CA ILE A 65 -4.17 -10.30 2.07
C ILE A 65 -3.61 -11.69 1.82
N ASP A 66 -3.85 -12.59 2.76
CA ASP A 66 -3.36 -13.95 2.69
C ASP A 66 -4.51 -14.95 2.60
N THR A 67 -4.27 -16.04 1.87
CA THR A 67 -5.13 -17.20 1.85
C THR A 67 -4.49 -18.35 2.62
N VAL A 68 -5.30 -19.11 3.34
CA VAL A 68 -4.87 -20.36 3.97
C VAL A 68 -5.41 -21.52 3.15
N THR A 69 -4.51 -22.35 2.64
CA THR A 69 -4.84 -23.52 1.80
C THR A 69 -4.35 -24.79 2.48
N GLY A 70 -5.17 -25.84 2.45
CA GLY A 70 -4.75 -27.17 2.92
C GLY A 70 -4.24 -28.03 1.77
N SER A 71 -3.12 -28.69 1.98
CA SER A 71 -2.54 -29.71 1.09
C SER A 71 -2.25 -31.00 1.88
N GLU A 72 -1.84 -32.06 1.19
CA GLU A 72 -1.37 -33.31 1.83
C GLU A 72 -0.11 -33.07 2.70
N ALA A 73 0.63 -31.99 2.45
CA ALA A 73 1.81 -31.57 3.20
C ALA A 73 1.49 -30.64 4.39
N GLY A 74 0.22 -30.32 4.63
CA GLY A 74 -0.24 -29.44 5.72
C GLY A 74 -0.89 -28.15 5.24
N PHE A 75 -0.92 -27.14 6.11
CA PHE A 75 -1.49 -25.83 5.78
C PHE A 75 -0.41 -24.87 5.32
N GLU A 76 -0.72 -24.13 4.25
CA GLU A 76 0.12 -23.07 3.72
C GLU A 76 -0.64 -21.74 3.79
N ARG A 77 0.06 -20.69 4.22
CA ARG A 77 -0.40 -19.30 4.14
C ARG A 77 0.30 -18.64 2.96
N THR A 78 -0.46 -18.18 1.99
CA THR A 78 0.06 -17.59 0.75
C THR A 78 -0.40 -16.17 0.59
N HIS A 79 0.54 -15.26 0.31
CA HIS A 79 0.26 -13.86 0.00
C HIS A 79 -0.44 -13.75 -1.36
N GLN A 80 -1.59 -13.07 -1.38
CA GLN A 80 -2.38 -12.84 -2.60
C GLN A 80 -2.39 -11.37 -3.05
N GLY A 81 -1.83 -10.49 -2.23
CA GLY A 81 -1.71 -9.07 -2.50
C GLY A 81 -1.71 -8.24 -1.24
N SER A 82 -1.67 -6.92 -1.42
CA SER A 82 -1.70 -5.97 -0.31
C SER A 82 -2.91 -5.06 -0.39
N CYS A 83 -3.47 -4.74 0.77
CA CYS A 83 -4.51 -3.74 0.91
C CYS A 83 -3.88 -2.41 1.34
N ALA A 84 -4.36 -1.31 0.76
CA ALA A 84 -4.11 0.04 1.24
C ALA A 84 -5.46 0.70 1.49
N THR A 85 -5.68 1.18 2.71
CA THR A 85 -6.92 1.85 3.11
C THR A 85 -6.58 3.26 3.58
N LEU A 86 -7.24 4.25 3.00
CA LEU A 86 -7.09 5.66 3.34
C LEU A 86 -8.25 6.07 4.24
N ILE A 87 -7.93 6.68 5.37
CA ILE A 87 -8.88 7.00 6.43
C ILE A 87 -8.82 8.51 6.67
N TRP A 88 -9.99 9.15 6.58
CA TRP A 88 -10.19 10.55 6.94
C TRP A 88 -11.20 10.64 8.09
N PRO A 89 -10.84 11.27 9.23
CA PRO A 89 -11.82 11.60 10.25
C PRO A 89 -12.68 12.77 9.75
N LEU A 90 -14.00 12.56 9.68
CA LEU A 90 -14.94 13.56 9.18
C LEU A 90 -16.02 13.86 10.22
N VAL A 91 -16.29 15.14 10.43
CA VAL A 91 -17.48 15.64 11.12
C VAL A 91 -18.20 16.52 10.12
N LEU A 92 -19.41 16.11 9.71
CA LEU A 92 -20.20 16.82 8.71
C LEU A 92 -21.54 17.22 9.33
N GLU A 93 -21.87 18.50 9.20
CA GLU A 93 -23.20 19.03 9.53
C GLU A 93 -24.21 18.75 8.41
N ALA A 94 -25.49 18.98 8.71
CA ALA A 94 -26.55 18.84 7.71
C ALA A 94 -26.24 19.64 6.43
N ALA A 95 -26.39 18.98 5.28
CA ALA A 95 -26.12 19.51 3.94
C ALA A 95 -24.65 19.86 3.61
N GLN A 96 -23.69 19.49 4.45
CA GLN A 96 -22.27 19.59 4.08
C GLN A 96 -21.84 18.43 3.17
N THR A 97 -20.94 18.73 2.26
CA THR A 97 -20.30 17.76 1.37
C THR A 97 -18.80 17.79 1.60
N TRP A 98 -18.18 16.62 1.61
CA TRP A 98 -16.75 16.46 1.62
C TRP A 98 -16.29 15.75 0.35
N ASN A 99 -15.20 16.25 -0.23
CA ASN A 99 -14.62 15.69 -1.46
C ASN A 99 -13.12 15.56 -1.27
N VAL A 100 -12.57 14.47 -1.80
CA VAL A 100 -11.13 14.24 -1.90
C VAL A 100 -10.83 13.75 -3.31
N GLU A 101 -9.69 14.15 -3.83
CA GLU A 101 -9.14 13.63 -5.08
C GLU A 101 -7.96 12.71 -4.75
N ILE A 102 -7.90 11.60 -5.48
CA ILE A 102 -6.80 10.63 -5.40
C ILE A 102 -6.26 10.48 -6.81
N VAL A 103 -5.06 10.95 -7.04
CA VAL A 103 -4.37 10.83 -8.32
C VAL A 103 -3.43 9.63 -8.25
N CYS A 104 -3.60 8.68 -9.16
CA CYS A 104 -2.70 7.55 -9.34
C CYS A 104 -1.91 7.73 -10.63
N THR A 105 -0.58 7.76 -10.54
CA THR A 105 0.31 7.79 -11.71
C THR A 105 1.25 6.60 -11.69
N GLY A 106 1.53 6.05 -12.87
CA GLY A 106 2.45 4.93 -13.06
C GLY A 106 3.74 5.38 -13.74
N SER A 107 4.87 4.87 -13.27
CA SER A 107 6.18 5.09 -13.87
C SER A 107 7.06 3.85 -13.72
N ASN A 108 8.21 3.85 -14.38
CA ASN A 108 9.27 2.91 -14.02
C ASN A 108 9.85 3.32 -12.66
N PRO A 109 10.21 2.37 -11.79
CA PRO A 109 10.89 2.66 -10.55
C PRO A 109 12.22 3.34 -10.87
N ALA A 110 12.55 4.39 -10.12
CA ALA A 110 13.85 5.03 -10.23
C ALA A 110 14.96 3.97 -10.06
N ARG A 111 16.00 4.03 -10.89
CA ARG A 111 17.20 3.20 -10.69
C ARG A 111 17.71 3.50 -9.28
N ARG A 112 17.64 2.52 -8.39
CA ARG A 112 18.40 2.56 -7.14
C ARG A 112 19.83 2.22 -7.53
N GLU A 113 20.71 3.23 -7.53
CA GLU A 113 22.16 3.04 -7.66
C GLU A 113 22.73 2.30 -6.45
#